data_AF-A0A2V7MTV1-F1
#
_entry.id   AF-A0A2V7MTV1-F1
#
_cell.length_a   1.000
_cell.length_b   1.000
_cell.length_c   1.000
_cell.angle_alpha   90.00
_cell.angle_beta   90.00
_cell.angle_gamma   90.00
#
_symmetry.space_group_name_H-M   'P 1'
#
loop_
_entity.id
_entity.type
_entity.pdbx_description
1 polymer ?
#
loop_
_entity_poly.entity_id
_entity_poly.type
_entity_poly.pdbx_seq_one_letter_code
_entity_poly.pdbx_strand_id
1 'polypeptide(L)'
;MALLMALGAIVIIGVMIGGIVFVSTQDYRIGGNTVRQTRAAAAAELGLNRLPQDWNLADNRRPVGDTLTKTYTAPRGASVKVTVTKVSGVSFWAVSEGTAGAQGSQATARRRYATLFKLDMPQMNFMGAITTQGNTTVSGNVTVNGNDAPPAGWAACGATAPPVAGAAISPTTTATVNGSVTLSGSPPVLTSPAAGDTNTYFNYGNSNYQSLAAAATMTYAGGSLLNGVGPLVVGGVCQASVNPPNWGEPTHAAPATACESYFPIIHALGDLKVTTGRGQGILLVDGDFTVAGNFTFDGAVIVRGGLKMSGTGNK
;
A
#
# COMPACT_ATOMS: atom_id res chain seq x y z
N MET A 1 83.89 -3.24 -30.42
CA MET A 1 82.96 -4.14 -29.69
C MET A 1 82.21 -3.44 -28.54
N ALA A 2 82.86 -2.62 -27.70
CA ALA A 2 82.18 -1.95 -26.58
C ALA A 2 81.01 -1.03 -26.96
N LEU A 3 81.14 -0.24 -28.04
CA LEU A 3 80.07 0.66 -28.52
C LEU A 3 78.79 -0.08 -28.96
N LEU A 4 78.94 -1.19 -29.68
CA LEU A 4 77.82 -2.01 -30.17
C LEU A 4 77.07 -2.67 -29.01
N MET A 5 77.79 -3.13 -27.97
CA MET A 5 77.19 -3.66 -26.76
C MET A 5 76.43 -2.58 -25.97
N ALA A 6 76.98 -1.37 -25.87
CA ALA A 6 76.31 -0.26 -25.20
C ALA A 6 75.02 0.18 -25.92
N LEU A 7 75.02 0.25 -27.25
CA LEU A 7 73.83 0.58 -28.04
C LEU A 7 72.76 -0.51 -27.92
N GLY A 8 73.14 -1.79 -27.98
CA GLY A 8 72.22 -2.91 -27.75
C GLY A 8 71.57 -2.87 -26.36
N ALA A 9 72.34 -2.55 -25.32
CA ALA A 9 71.84 -2.42 -23.96
C ALA A 9 70.82 -1.27 -23.81
N ILE A 10 71.06 -0.11 -24.43
CA ILE A 10 70.13 1.04 -24.36
C ILE A 10 68.79 0.71 -25.03
N VAL A 11 68.79 0.02 -26.18
CA VAL A 11 67.55 -0.38 -26.86
C VAL A 11 66.73 -1.34 -26.00
N ILE A 12 67.38 -2.33 -25.38
CA ILE A 12 66.73 -3.29 -24.50
C ILE A 12 66.11 -2.59 -23.28
N ILE A 13 66.84 -1.66 -22.67
CA ILE A 13 66.34 -0.85 -21.54
C ILE A 13 65.15 0.01 -21.99
N GLY A 14 65.22 0.64 -23.17
CA GLY A 14 64.13 1.44 -23.73
C GLY A 14 62.85 0.62 -23.96
N VAL A 15 62.98 -0.59 -24.51
CA VAL A 15 61.85 -1.50 -24.70
C VAL A 15 61.27 -1.97 -23.35
N MET A 16 62.11 -2.27 -22.36
CA MET A 16 61.65 -2.65 -21.02
C MET A 16 60.90 -1.53 -20.31
N ILE A 17 61.44 -0.30 -20.31
CA ILE A 17 60.78 0.87 -19.69
C ILE A 17 59.46 1.15 -20.41
N GLY A 18 59.44 1.10 -21.75
CA GLY A 18 58.22 1.24 -22.54
C GLY A 18 57.16 0.20 -22.18
N GLY A 19 57.57 -1.06 -22.01
CA GLY A 19 56.70 -2.15 -21.56
C GLY A 19 56.11 -1.89 -20.16
N ILE A 20 56.93 -1.47 -19.19
CA ILE A 20 56.48 -1.17 -17.82
C ILE A 20 55.49 -0.01 -17.79
N VAL A 21 55.78 1.09 -18.51
CA VAL A 21 54.88 2.25 -18.58
C VAL A 21 53.55 1.86 -19.24
N PHE A 22 53.59 1.06 -20.30
CA PHE A 22 52.38 0.58 -20.96
C PHE A 22 51.52 -0.31 -20.05
N VAL A 23 52.11 -1.26 -19.32
CA VAL A 23 51.39 -2.10 -18.36
C VAL A 23 50.81 -1.26 -17.21
N SER A 24 51.61 -0.35 -16.63
CA SER A 24 51.17 0.52 -15.54
C SER A 24 49.99 1.42 -15.95
N THR A 25 50.01 1.97 -17.17
CA THR A 25 48.88 2.78 -17.67
C THR A 25 47.63 1.96 -17.93
N GLN A 26 47.76 0.69 -18.34
CA GLN A 26 46.62 -0.23 -18.44
C GLN A 26 46.04 -0.56 -17.07
N ASP A 27 46.87 -0.92 -16.09
CA ASP A 27 46.42 -1.25 -14.74
C ASP A 27 45.70 -0.06 -14.08
N TYR A 28 46.21 1.15 -14.26
CA TYR A 28 45.55 2.35 -13.75
C TYR A 28 44.17 2.56 -14.39
N ARG A 29 44.04 2.35 -15.72
CA ARG A 29 42.76 2.44 -16.43
C ARG A 29 41.79 1.35 -15.99
N ILE A 30 42.26 0.12 -15.84
CA ILE A 30 41.45 -1.02 -15.37
C ILE A 30 40.97 -0.75 -13.95
N GLY A 31 41.86 -0.38 -13.03
CA GLY A 31 41.50 -0.07 -11.64
C GLY A 31 40.50 1.07 -11.54
N GLY A 32 40.74 2.17 -12.28
CA GLY A 32 39.83 3.31 -12.33
C GLY A 32 38.45 2.94 -12.88
N ASN A 33 38.40 2.13 -13.94
CA ASN A 33 37.15 1.66 -14.54
C ASN A 33 36.40 0.71 -13.60
N THR A 34 37.08 -0.23 -12.95
CA THR A 34 36.49 -1.16 -11.98
C THR A 34 35.85 -0.40 -10.83
N VAL A 35 36.55 0.57 -10.23
CA VAL A 35 35.99 1.39 -9.14
C VAL A 35 34.74 2.17 -9.59
N ARG A 36 34.75 2.75 -10.79
CA ARG A 36 33.57 3.47 -11.33
C ARG A 36 32.41 2.52 -11.61
N GLN A 37 32.68 1.33 -12.14
CA GLN A 37 31.64 0.31 -12.37
C GLN A 37 31.01 -0.18 -11.06
N THR A 38 31.81 -0.44 -10.03
CA THR A 38 31.31 -0.82 -8.70
C THR A 38 30.47 0.30 -8.08
N ARG A 39 30.91 1.56 -8.21
CA ARG A 39 30.12 2.72 -7.73
C ARG A 39 28.80 2.88 -8.48
N ALA A 40 28.81 2.73 -9.81
CA ALA A 40 27.59 2.78 -10.61
C ALA A 40 26.62 1.65 -10.25
N ALA A 41 27.13 0.45 -9.96
CA ALA A 41 26.31 -0.68 -9.50
C ALA A 41 25.67 -0.39 -8.12
N ALA A 42 26.46 0.04 -7.13
CA ALA A 42 25.95 0.41 -5.81
C ALA A 42 24.93 1.56 -5.89
N ALA A 43 25.15 2.53 -6.77
CA ALA A 43 24.19 3.61 -7.04
C ALA A 43 22.88 3.07 -7.64
N ALA A 44 22.94 2.11 -8.56
CA ALA A 44 21.74 1.47 -9.11
C ALA A 44 20.97 0.68 -8.03
N GLU A 45 21.66 -0.05 -7.15
CA GLU A 45 21.02 -0.76 -6.03
C GLU A 45 20.35 0.19 -5.03
N LEU A 46 21.00 1.32 -4.72
CA LEU A 46 20.42 2.35 -3.86
C LEU A 46 19.06 2.81 -4.37
N GLY A 47 18.92 3.05 -5.68
CA GLY A 47 17.65 3.49 -6.27
C GLY A 47 16.51 2.49 -6.09
N LEU A 48 16.78 1.19 -6.26
CA LEU A 48 15.77 0.14 -6.07
C LEU A 48 15.38 -0.01 -4.60
N ASN A 49 16.32 0.11 -3.67
CA ASN A 49 16.05 0.01 -2.23
C ASN A 49 15.34 1.26 -1.67
N ARG A 50 15.59 2.43 -2.26
CA ARG A 50 14.97 3.68 -1.81
C ARG A 50 13.55 3.84 -2.33
N LEU A 51 13.25 3.30 -3.51
CA LEU A 51 11.95 3.44 -4.14
C LEU A 51 10.75 3.05 -3.24
N PRO A 52 10.75 1.90 -2.53
CA PRO A 52 9.65 1.55 -1.62
C PRO A 52 9.51 2.50 -0.43
N GLN A 53 10.61 3.09 0.05
CA GLN A 53 10.60 4.00 1.21
C GLN A 53 10.00 5.35 0.86
N ASP A 54 10.24 5.84 -0.35
CA ASP A 54 9.73 7.13 -0.83
C ASP A 54 8.45 6.95 -1.68
N TRP A 55 7.79 5.79 -1.60
CA TRP A 55 6.57 5.52 -2.37
C TRP A 55 5.39 6.37 -1.86
N ASN A 56 4.62 6.97 -2.78
CA ASN A 56 3.43 7.75 -2.43
C ASN A 56 2.17 7.01 -2.89
N LEU A 57 1.12 6.99 -2.07
CA LEU A 57 -0.17 6.38 -2.43
C LEU A 57 -0.78 6.96 -3.71
N ALA A 58 -0.51 8.22 -4.03
CA ALA A 58 -0.93 8.84 -5.29
C ALA A 58 -0.33 8.15 -6.51
N ASP A 59 0.87 7.56 -6.40
CA ASP A 59 1.53 6.84 -7.50
C ASP A 59 0.76 5.56 -7.90
N ASN A 60 -0.04 4.99 -6.99
CA ASN A 60 -0.87 3.80 -7.27
C ASN A 60 -1.94 4.06 -8.35
N ARG A 61 -2.41 5.31 -8.47
CA ARG A 61 -3.51 5.71 -9.37
C ARG A 61 -3.06 6.00 -10.81
N ARG A 62 -1.77 5.91 -11.09
CA ARG A 62 -1.25 6.17 -12.43
C ARG A 62 -1.87 5.20 -13.47
N PRO A 63 -2.09 5.63 -14.72
CA PRO A 63 -2.51 4.76 -15.80
C PRO A 63 -1.47 3.67 -16.10
N VAL A 64 -1.91 2.53 -16.64
CA VAL A 64 -0.99 1.50 -17.14
C VAL A 64 -0.17 2.08 -18.31
N GLY A 65 1.13 1.79 -18.32
CA GLY A 65 2.08 2.34 -19.29
C GLY A 65 2.66 3.71 -18.90
N ASP A 66 2.06 4.42 -17.94
CA ASP A 66 2.61 5.69 -17.46
C ASP A 66 3.93 5.48 -16.72
N THR A 67 4.79 6.51 -16.77
CA THR A 67 6.13 6.46 -16.17
C THR A 67 6.31 7.53 -15.09
N LEU A 68 6.89 7.10 -13.97
CA LEU A 68 7.32 7.94 -12.86
C LEU A 68 8.84 7.93 -12.81
N THR A 69 9.45 9.11 -12.84
CA THR A 69 10.91 9.24 -12.64
C THR A 69 11.18 9.74 -11.23
N LYS A 70 12.01 9.02 -10.48
CA LYS A 70 12.61 9.47 -9.22
C LYS A 70 14.12 9.57 -9.38
N THR A 71 14.73 10.59 -8.78
CA THR A 71 16.18 10.78 -8.83
C THR A 71 16.74 10.85 -7.43
N TYR A 72 17.86 10.16 -7.19
CA TYR A 72 18.54 10.17 -5.91
C TYR A 72 20.02 10.54 -6.09
N THR A 73 20.57 11.22 -5.09
CA THR A 73 22.01 11.47 -5.02
C THR A 73 22.69 10.31 -4.32
N ALA A 74 23.69 9.71 -4.96
CA ALA A 74 24.53 8.70 -4.34
C ALA A 74 25.86 9.31 -3.84
N PRO A 75 26.51 8.70 -2.84
CA PRO A 75 27.78 9.21 -2.32
C PRO A 75 28.85 9.36 -3.41
N ARG A 76 29.80 10.28 -3.18
CA ARG A 76 30.99 10.49 -4.04
C ARG A 76 30.64 10.89 -5.49
N GLY A 77 29.58 11.68 -5.67
CA GLY A 77 29.21 12.28 -6.96
C GLY A 77 28.58 11.30 -7.95
N ALA A 78 28.17 10.12 -7.50
CA ALA A 78 27.33 9.22 -8.30
C ALA A 78 25.88 9.72 -8.30
N SER A 79 25.14 9.46 -9.38
CA SER A 79 23.73 9.82 -9.48
C SER A 79 22.88 8.60 -9.81
N VAL A 80 21.63 8.64 -9.36
CA VAL A 80 20.65 7.57 -9.53
C VAL A 80 19.43 8.14 -10.20
N LYS A 81 18.96 7.47 -11.26
CA LYS A 81 17.67 7.73 -11.89
C LYS A 81 16.87 6.45 -11.90
N VAL A 82 15.73 6.44 -11.22
CA VAL A 82 14.78 5.34 -11.23
C VAL A 82 13.59 5.72 -12.11
N THR A 83 13.33 4.91 -13.13
CA THR A 83 12.12 4.99 -13.94
C THR A 83 11.21 3.85 -13.56
N VAL A 84 10.00 4.17 -13.08
CA VAL A 84 8.97 3.20 -12.72
C VAL A 84 7.86 3.26 -13.76
N THR A 85 7.50 2.12 -14.33
CA THR A 85 6.40 1.98 -15.28
C THR A 85 5.32 1.11 -14.67
N LYS A 86 4.06 1.54 -14.69
CA LYS A 86 2.94 0.68 -14.28
C LYS A 86 2.67 -0.36 -15.38
N VAL A 87 2.81 -1.64 -15.05
CA VAL A 87 2.69 -2.75 -16.02
C VAL A 87 1.26 -3.26 -16.08
N SER A 88 0.63 -3.43 -14.91
CA SER A 88 -0.75 -3.87 -14.76
C SER A 88 -1.27 -3.36 -13.41
N GLY A 89 -2.57 -3.53 -13.13
CA GLY A 89 -3.28 -2.87 -12.02
C GLY A 89 -2.47 -2.64 -10.74
N VAL A 90 -1.77 -3.66 -10.25
CA VAL A 90 -0.98 -3.63 -9.00
C VAL A 90 0.52 -3.82 -9.18
N SER A 91 1.00 -3.92 -10.43
CA SER A 91 2.39 -4.31 -10.73
C SER A 91 3.15 -3.16 -11.39
N PHE A 92 4.36 -2.93 -10.92
CA PHE A 92 5.22 -1.81 -11.32
C PHE A 92 6.60 -2.32 -11.68
N TRP A 93 7.09 -1.98 -12.87
CA TRP A 93 8.45 -2.28 -13.31
C TRP A 93 9.34 -1.08 -13.02
N ALA A 94 10.28 -1.25 -12.11
CA ALA A 94 11.23 -0.20 -11.77
C ALA A 94 12.60 -0.53 -12.36
N VAL A 95 13.16 0.42 -13.11
CA VAL A 95 14.53 0.37 -13.62
C VAL A 95 15.33 1.46 -12.93
N SER A 96 16.31 1.06 -12.14
CA SER A 96 17.26 1.97 -11.51
C SER A 96 18.55 2.03 -12.30
N GLU A 97 18.94 3.24 -12.66
CA GLU A 97 20.15 3.56 -13.38
C GLU A 97 21.11 4.32 -12.48
N GLY A 98 22.23 3.70 -12.14
CA GLY A 98 23.33 4.32 -11.43
C GLY A 98 24.41 4.79 -12.41
N THR A 99 24.88 6.02 -12.23
CA THR A 99 25.99 6.58 -12.99
C THR A 99 27.10 7.07 -12.07
N ALA A 100 28.36 6.82 -12.45
CA ALA A 100 29.53 7.26 -11.70
C ALA A 100 30.61 7.82 -12.63
N GLY A 101 31.16 8.98 -12.27
CA GLY A 101 32.09 9.76 -13.09
C GLY A 101 31.54 11.16 -13.39
N ALA A 102 32.41 12.09 -13.77
CA ALA A 102 31.99 13.45 -14.10
C ALA A 102 31.13 13.46 -15.38
N GLN A 103 30.05 14.23 -15.36
CA GLN A 103 29.16 14.42 -16.51
C GLN A 103 29.96 15.00 -17.69
N GLY A 104 29.93 14.34 -18.85
CA GLY A 104 30.71 14.73 -20.03
C GLY A 104 32.16 14.23 -20.08
N SER A 105 32.62 13.47 -19.08
CA SER A 105 33.93 12.80 -19.14
C SER A 105 33.86 11.52 -19.99
N GLN A 106 34.90 11.26 -20.78
CA GLN A 106 35.12 9.98 -21.47
C GLN A 106 35.18 8.75 -20.53
N ALA A 107 35.21 8.97 -19.20
CA ALA A 107 35.33 7.93 -18.18
C ALA A 107 34.07 7.84 -17.29
N THR A 108 32.87 7.81 -17.86
CA THR A 108 31.64 7.52 -17.10
C THR A 108 31.33 6.02 -17.09
N ALA A 109 30.95 5.48 -15.94
CA ALA A 109 30.36 4.15 -15.83
C ALA A 109 28.85 4.27 -15.60
N ARG A 110 28.08 3.38 -16.22
CA ARG A 110 26.63 3.27 -16.09
C ARG A 110 26.26 1.82 -15.79
N ARG A 111 25.42 1.60 -14.79
CA ARG A 111 24.84 0.28 -14.46
C ARG A 111 23.33 0.43 -14.31
N ARG A 112 22.60 -0.58 -14.74
CA ARG A 112 21.14 -0.63 -14.65
C ARG A 112 20.71 -1.93 -14.01
N TYR A 113 19.84 -1.83 -13.02
CA TYR A 113 19.14 -2.95 -12.43
C TYR A 113 17.64 -2.71 -12.54
N ALA A 114 16.89 -3.80 -12.58
CA ALA A 114 15.44 -3.71 -12.67
C ALA A 114 14.79 -4.72 -11.73
N THR A 115 13.66 -4.31 -11.16
CA THR A 115 12.85 -5.10 -10.24
C THR A 115 11.38 -4.89 -10.58
N LEU A 116 10.61 -5.98 -10.53
CA LEU A 116 9.16 -5.93 -10.54
C LEU A 116 8.65 -5.81 -9.11
N PHE A 117 7.94 -4.73 -8.83
CA PHE A 117 7.21 -4.52 -7.59
C PHE A 117 5.74 -4.88 -7.79
N LYS A 118 5.11 -5.43 -6.76
CA LYS A 118 3.66 -5.65 -6.69
C LYS A 118 3.14 -5.01 -5.41
N LEU A 119 2.04 -4.27 -5.51
CA LEU A 119 1.34 -3.79 -4.31
C LEU A 119 0.81 -4.99 -3.55
N ASP A 120 1.19 -5.09 -2.29
CA ASP A 120 0.63 -6.06 -1.37
C ASP A 120 -0.72 -5.52 -0.88
N MET A 121 -1.79 -6.15 -1.35
CA MET A 121 -3.15 -5.79 -0.95
C MET A 121 -3.60 -6.75 0.14
N PRO A 122 -4.12 -6.24 1.28
CA PRO A 122 -4.58 -7.11 2.35
C PRO A 122 -5.71 -8.01 1.82
N GLN A 123 -5.53 -9.32 1.94
CA GLN A 123 -6.53 -10.31 1.56
C GLN A 123 -7.47 -10.57 2.74
N MET A 124 -8.44 -9.68 2.92
CA MET A 124 -9.47 -9.85 3.95
C MET A 124 -10.44 -10.94 3.49
N ASN A 125 -10.55 -12.01 4.28
CA ASN A 125 -11.43 -13.13 3.97
C ASN A 125 -12.82 -12.91 4.56
N PHE A 126 -13.68 -12.20 3.82
CA PHE A 126 -15.08 -12.00 4.20
C PHE A 126 -15.89 -13.25 3.85
N MET A 127 -16.26 -14.02 4.86
CA MET A 127 -17.07 -15.24 4.67
C MET A 127 -18.56 -14.94 4.51
N GLY A 128 -18.98 -13.76 4.96
CA GLY A 128 -20.30 -13.21 4.76
C GLY A 128 -20.29 -11.70 4.99
N ALA A 129 -21.42 -11.04 4.72
CA ALA A 129 -21.58 -9.61 4.98
C ALA A 129 -21.31 -9.25 6.46
N ILE A 130 -21.63 -10.17 7.36
CA ILE A 130 -21.17 -10.15 8.76
C ILE A 130 -20.42 -11.46 9.01
N THR A 131 -19.19 -11.38 9.50
CA THR A 131 -18.42 -12.55 9.98
C THR A 131 -18.11 -12.33 11.46
N THR A 132 -18.43 -13.29 12.31
CA THR A 132 -18.38 -13.12 13.78
C THR A 132 -18.02 -14.41 14.51
N GLN A 133 -17.16 -14.27 15.51
CA GLN A 133 -16.78 -15.34 16.43
C GLN A 133 -17.75 -15.45 17.61
N GLY A 134 -18.48 -14.38 17.92
CA GLY A 134 -19.35 -14.26 19.09
C GLY A 134 -20.84 -14.41 18.75
N ASN A 135 -21.67 -14.47 19.80
CA ASN A 135 -23.12 -14.51 19.65
C ASN A 135 -23.60 -13.25 18.92
N THR A 136 -24.50 -13.44 17.96
CA THR A 136 -24.99 -12.36 17.10
C THR A 136 -26.49 -12.23 17.24
N THR A 137 -26.97 -11.03 17.51
CA THR A 137 -28.41 -10.73 17.52
C THR A 137 -28.68 -9.66 16.47
N VAL A 138 -29.52 -10.00 15.49
CA VAL A 138 -30.04 -9.05 14.51
C VAL A 138 -31.51 -8.85 14.80
N SER A 139 -31.91 -7.63 15.14
CA SER A 139 -33.28 -7.34 15.57
C SER A 139 -33.83 -6.07 14.95
N GLY A 140 -35.13 -6.04 14.66
CA GLY A 140 -35.83 -4.86 14.17
C GLY A 140 -36.20 -4.95 12.70
N ASN A 141 -35.95 -3.88 11.94
CA ASN A 141 -36.11 -3.84 10.48
C ASN A 141 -34.72 -3.61 9.86
N VAL A 142 -34.01 -4.71 9.60
CA VAL A 142 -32.60 -4.70 9.18
C VAL A 142 -32.44 -5.59 7.95
N THR A 143 -31.66 -5.12 6.97
CA THR A 143 -31.24 -5.93 5.83
C THR A 143 -29.75 -6.20 5.95
N VAL A 144 -29.35 -7.47 5.85
CA VAL A 144 -27.95 -7.89 5.75
C VAL A 144 -27.81 -8.60 4.42
N ASN A 145 -26.92 -8.10 3.55
CA ASN A 145 -26.81 -8.58 2.19
C ASN A 145 -25.36 -8.99 1.85
N GLY A 146 -25.16 -10.29 1.63
CA GLY A 146 -23.91 -10.88 1.15
C GLY A 146 -23.76 -10.94 -0.37
N ASN A 147 -24.69 -10.36 -1.14
CA ASN A 147 -24.57 -10.30 -2.59
C ASN A 147 -23.69 -9.12 -3.00
N ASP A 148 -22.70 -9.39 -3.84
CA ASP A 148 -21.85 -8.33 -4.38
C ASP A 148 -22.60 -7.50 -5.42
N ALA A 149 -22.56 -6.18 -5.26
CA ALA A 149 -23.12 -5.22 -6.17
C ALA A 149 -22.30 -3.93 -6.09
N PRO A 150 -22.08 -3.24 -7.23
CA PRO A 150 -21.44 -1.93 -7.20
C PRO A 150 -22.29 -0.96 -6.37
N PRO A 151 -21.68 -0.20 -5.44
CA PRO A 151 -22.43 0.81 -4.69
C PRO A 151 -23.02 1.86 -5.63
N ALA A 152 -24.13 2.46 -5.22
CA ALA A 152 -24.82 3.45 -6.04
C ALA A 152 -23.89 4.64 -6.36
N GLY A 153 -23.83 5.03 -7.64
CA GLY A 153 -22.97 6.12 -8.12
C GLY A 153 -21.55 5.69 -8.53
N TRP A 154 -21.13 4.44 -8.26
CA TRP A 154 -19.83 3.94 -8.68
C TRP A 154 -19.87 3.44 -10.13
N ALA A 155 -19.25 4.19 -11.05
CA ALA A 155 -19.19 3.83 -12.46
C ALA A 155 -18.03 2.87 -12.82
N ALA A 156 -17.09 2.63 -11.89
CA ALA A 156 -15.83 1.94 -12.16
C ALA A 156 -15.55 0.77 -11.18
N CYS A 157 -16.57 -0.02 -10.86
CA CYS A 157 -16.38 -1.28 -10.16
C CYS A 157 -16.00 -2.40 -11.15
N GLY A 158 -15.25 -3.40 -10.65
CA GLY A 158 -14.96 -4.61 -11.42
C GLY A 158 -16.21 -5.48 -11.63
N ALA A 159 -16.02 -6.65 -12.24
CA ALA A 159 -17.08 -7.65 -12.30
C ALA A 159 -17.50 -8.06 -10.87
N THR A 160 -18.80 -8.27 -10.66
CA THR A 160 -19.32 -8.71 -9.38
C THR A 160 -18.79 -10.10 -9.05
N ALA A 161 -18.32 -10.26 -7.81
CA ALA A 161 -17.90 -11.53 -7.24
C ALA A 161 -19.12 -12.42 -6.95
N PRO A 162 -18.90 -13.75 -6.77
CA PRO A 162 -19.94 -14.63 -6.28
C PRO A 162 -20.48 -14.14 -4.92
N PRO A 163 -21.80 -14.33 -4.66
CA PRO A 163 -22.38 -13.95 -3.38
C PRO A 163 -21.72 -14.73 -2.24
N VAL A 164 -21.45 -14.03 -1.14
CA VAL A 164 -21.02 -14.61 0.13
C VAL A 164 -22.23 -14.86 1.03
N ALA A 165 -21.99 -15.37 2.24
CA ALA A 165 -23.07 -15.57 3.18
C ALA A 165 -23.68 -14.24 3.66
N GLY A 166 -24.93 -14.24 4.11
CA GLY A 166 -25.48 -13.08 4.82
C GLY A 166 -24.77 -12.87 6.16
N ALA A 167 -24.72 -13.92 6.97
CA ALA A 167 -23.92 -13.98 8.19
C ALA A 167 -23.09 -15.26 8.26
N ALA A 168 -21.81 -15.16 8.63
CA ALA A 168 -20.92 -16.28 8.91
C ALA A 168 -20.61 -16.32 10.41
N ILE A 169 -20.98 -17.42 11.07
CA ILE A 169 -20.87 -17.58 12.53
C ILE A 169 -20.02 -18.80 12.90
N SER A 170 -19.42 -18.75 14.09
CA SER A 170 -18.75 -19.92 14.69
C SER A 170 -19.76 -21.03 15.01
N PRO A 171 -19.42 -22.33 14.86
CA PRO A 171 -20.26 -23.45 15.27
C PRO A 171 -20.60 -23.46 16.77
N THR A 172 -19.85 -22.74 17.58
CA THR A 172 -20.05 -22.63 19.03
C THR A 172 -20.95 -21.46 19.45
N THR A 173 -21.50 -20.71 18.49
CA THR A 173 -22.27 -19.49 18.74
C THR A 173 -23.64 -19.52 18.09
N THR A 174 -24.50 -18.63 18.54
CA THR A 174 -25.87 -18.49 18.04
C THR A 174 -26.04 -17.19 17.26
N ALA A 175 -26.76 -17.28 16.13
CA ALA A 175 -27.34 -16.14 15.45
C ALA A 175 -28.84 -16.09 15.78
N THR A 176 -29.24 -15.09 16.56
CA THR A 176 -30.65 -14.83 16.87
C THR A 176 -31.17 -13.73 15.96
N VAL A 177 -32.25 -14.02 15.25
CA VAL A 177 -32.89 -13.10 14.32
C VAL A 177 -34.30 -12.80 14.82
N ASN A 178 -34.58 -11.54 15.13
CA ASN A 178 -35.85 -11.09 15.71
C ASN A 178 -36.49 -9.97 14.88
N GLY A 179 -37.80 -10.05 14.64
CA GLY A 179 -38.53 -9.04 13.87
C GLY A 179 -38.43 -9.25 12.35
N SER A 180 -38.55 -8.17 11.58
CA SER A 180 -38.53 -8.18 10.11
C SER A 180 -37.09 -8.01 9.60
N VAL A 181 -36.28 -9.05 9.77
CA VAL A 181 -34.89 -9.07 9.30
C VAL A 181 -34.79 -9.85 8.00
N THR A 182 -34.11 -9.28 7.01
CA THR A 182 -33.78 -9.95 5.76
C THR A 182 -32.29 -10.27 5.74
N LEU A 183 -31.94 -11.56 5.82
CA LEU A 183 -30.57 -12.04 5.60
C LEU A 183 -30.49 -12.62 4.18
N SER A 184 -29.83 -11.90 3.27
CA SER A 184 -29.59 -12.35 1.89
C SER A 184 -28.11 -12.69 1.66
N GLY A 185 -27.87 -13.68 0.81
CA GLY A 185 -26.56 -14.26 0.55
C GLY A 185 -26.68 -15.75 0.26
N SER A 186 -25.57 -16.38 -0.10
CA SER A 186 -25.53 -17.82 -0.44
C SER A 186 -24.46 -18.53 0.41
N PRO A 187 -24.83 -19.15 1.56
CA PRO A 187 -26.17 -19.24 2.17
C PRO A 187 -26.54 -17.98 3.01
N PRO A 188 -27.81 -17.80 3.43
CA PRO A 188 -28.18 -16.71 4.33
C PRO A 188 -27.41 -16.70 5.67
N VAL A 189 -27.19 -17.88 6.25
CA VAL A 189 -26.34 -18.09 7.42
C VAL A 189 -25.38 -19.24 7.13
N LEU A 190 -24.09 -18.98 7.27
CA LEU A 190 -23.01 -19.96 7.16
C LEU A 190 -22.44 -20.24 8.54
N THR A 191 -22.50 -21.50 8.96
CA THR A 191 -21.80 -21.94 10.17
C THR A 191 -20.46 -22.55 9.77
N SER A 192 -19.34 -21.98 10.20
CA SER A 192 -18.01 -22.46 9.81
C SER A 192 -16.97 -22.28 10.91
N PRO A 193 -16.11 -23.29 11.18
CA PRO A 193 -15.01 -23.16 12.14
C PRO A 193 -14.07 -21.98 11.85
N ALA A 194 -13.92 -21.57 10.58
CA ALA A 194 -13.10 -20.42 10.23
C ALA A 194 -13.67 -19.09 10.77
N ALA A 195 -14.99 -18.96 10.94
CA ALA A 195 -15.58 -17.81 11.64
C ALA A 195 -15.27 -17.84 13.15
N GLY A 196 -14.94 -19.02 13.71
CA GLY A 196 -14.43 -19.17 15.06
C GLY A 196 -12.91 -18.93 15.19
N ASP A 197 -12.17 -18.85 14.08
CA ASP A 197 -10.72 -18.70 14.07
C ASP A 197 -10.32 -17.22 14.12
N THR A 198 -9.54 -16.87 15.14
CA THR A 198 -8.95 -15.55 15.34
C THR A 198 -8.12 -15.08 14.14
N ASN A 199 -7.52 -15.99 13.37
CA ASN A 199 -6.74 -15.66 12.18
C ASN A 199 -7.58 -15.06 11.06
N THR A 200 -8.87 -15.42 10.96
CA THR A 200 -9.80 -14.87 9.96
C THR A 200 -9.95 -13.36 10.10
N TYR A 201 -9.84 -12.86 11.33
CA TYR A 201 -10.04 -11.45 11.65
C TYR A 201 -8.75 -10.63 11.61
N PHE A 202 -7.59 -11.26 11.80
CA PHE A 202 -6.34 -10.54 12.07
C PHE A 202 -5.19 -10.85 11.13
N ASN A 203 -5.34 -11.78 10.18
CA ASN A 203 -4.34 -12.06 9.14
C ASN A 203 -4.94 -11.88 7.75
N TYR A 204 -4.23 -11.16 6.88
CA TYR A 204 -4.69 -10.72 5.55
C TYR A 204 -3.66 -11.07 4.46
N GLY A 205 -3.16 -12.30 4.46
CA GLY A 205 -2.06 -12.73 3.59
C GLY A 205 -0.71 -12.34 4.20
N ASN A 206 0.03 -11.44 3.54
CA ASN A 206 1.34 -10.96 4.01
C ASN A 206 1.24 -9.80 5.02
N SER A 207 0.02 -9.32 5.29
CA SER A 207 -0.29 -8.24 6.23
C SER A 207 -1.18 -8.76 7.36
N ASN A 208 -1.26 -8.05 8.48
CA ASN A 208 -2.09 -8.38 9.62
C ASN A 208 -2.75 -7.13 10.22
N TYR A 209 -3.56 -7.32 11.26
CA TYR A 209 -4.23 -6.21 11.95
C TYR A 209 -3.23 -5.16 12.43
N GLN A 210 -2.10 -5.57 13.00
CA GLN A 210 -1.10 -4.69 13.57
C GLN A 210 -0.38 -3.86 12.50
N SER A 211 -0.10 -4.43 11.32
CA SER A 211 0.50 -3.66 10.21
C SER A 211 -0.48 -2.66 9.61
N LEU A 212 -1.78 -2.99 9.53
CA LEU A 212 -2.79 -2.01 9.12
C LEU A 212 -2.98 -0.91 10.17
N ALA A 213 -3.04 -1.27 11.46
CA ALA A 213 -3.13 -0.31 12.56
C ALA A 213 -1.90 0.62 12.60
N ALA A 214 -0.70 0.10 12.38
CA ALA A 214 0.52 0.90 12.28
C ALA A 214 0.54 1.83 11.05
N ALA A 215 -0.18 1.47 9.98
CA ALA A 215 -0.38 2.28 8.79
C ALA A 215 -1.60 3.21 8.88
N ALA A 216 -2.27 3.30 10.03
CA ALA A 216 -3.42 4.16 10.22
C ALA A 216 -3.09 5.62 9.91
N THR A 217 -3.89 6.23 9.04
CA THR A 217 -3.79 7.66 8.75
C THR A 217 -4.54 8.50 9.77
N MET A 218 -5.42 7.88 10.56
CA MET A 218 -6.19 8.50 11.62
C MET A 218 -6.24 7.61 12.85
N THR A 219 -5.98 8.18 14.02
CA THR A 219 -6.05 7.46 15.29
C THR A 219 -6.94 8.19 16.28
N TYR A 220 -7.85 7.45 16.91
CA TYR A 220 -8.70 7.92 18.00
C TYR A 220 -8.30 7.25 19.31
N ALA A 221 -8.37 8.02 20.40
CA ALA A 221 -8.21 7.46 21.74
C ALA A 221 -9.37 6.51 22.07
N GLY A 222 -9.13 5.53 22.95
CA GLY A 222 -10.20 4.66 23.44
C GLY A 222 -11.27 5.47 24.19
N GLY A 223 -12.53 5.11 24.01
CA GLY A 223 -13.69 5.82 24.55
C GLY A 223 -14.13 7.06 23.75
N SER A 224 -13.61 7.26 22.53
CA SER A 224 -13.97 8.42 21.71
C SER A 224 -15.44 8.40 21.30
N LEU A 225 -16.10 9.55 21.44
CA LEU A 225 -17.44 9.82 20.92
C LEU A 225 -17.36 10.78 19.74
N LEU A 226 -17.78 10.34 18.57
CA LEU A 226 -17.83 11.13 17.35
C LEU A 226 -19.27 11.46 16.98
N ASN A 227 -19.56 12.76 16.90
CA ASN A 227 -20.87 13.28 16.52
C ASN A 227 -20.72 14.12 15.25
N GLY A 228 -21.10 13.57 14.10
CA GLY A 228 -20.97 14.25 12.81
C GLY A 228 -19.66 13.94 12.10
N VAL A 229 -19.49 12.68 11.72
CA VAL A 229 -18.42 12.26 10.80
C VAL A 229 -18.80 12.62 9.37
N GLY A 230 -17.88 13.17 8.58
CA GLY A 230 -18.15 13.46 7.17
C GLY A 230 -16.95 14.05 6.44
N PRO A 231 -17.05 14.33 5.13
CA PRO A 231 -15.95 14.91 4.39
C PRO A 231 -15.63 16.33 4.86
N LEU A 232 -14.33 16.67 4.90
CA LEU A 232 -13.84 18.01 5.19
C LEU A 232 -13.10 18.57 3.98
N VAL A 233 -13.64 19.65 3.41
CA VAL A 233 -13.05 20.35 2.27
C VAL A 233 -12.68 21.77 2.69
N VAL A 234 -11.41 22.13 2.50
CA VAL A 234 -10.91 23.49 2.74
C VAL A 234 -10.19 23.95 1.47
N GLY A 235 -10.61 25.09 0.93
CA GLY A 235 -10.04 25.64 -0.31
C GLY A 235 -10.20 24.72 -1.52
N GLY A 236 -11.26 23.90 -1.56
CA GLY A 236 -11.49 22.92 -2.63
C GLY A 236 -10.67 21.64 -2.54
N VAL A 237 -9.87 21.47 -1.49
CA VAL A 237 -9.01 20.29 -1.27
C VAL A 237 -9.53 19.50 -0.08
N CYS A 238 -9.55 18.16 -0.22
CA CYS A 238 -9.89 17.27 0.90
C CYS A 238 -8.80 17.32 1.97
N GLN A 239 -9.18 17.63 3.20
CA GLN A 239 -8.25 17.80 4.31
C GLN A 239 -8.22 16.58 5.22
N ALA A 240 -7.05 15.99 5.45
CA ALA A 240 -6.89 14.99 6.50
C ALA A 240 -7.05 15.66 7.88
N SER A 241 -8.05 15.25 8.67
CA SER A 241 -8.34 15.86 9.97
C SER A 241 -9.04 14.90 10.93
N VAL A 242 -8.52 14.76 12.14
CA VAL A 242 -9.15 13.95 13.22
C VAL A 242 -10.23 14.76 13.95
N ASN A 243 -10.10 16.10 13.99
CA ASN A 243 -11.08 16.99 14.61
C ASN A 243 -11.15 18.33 13.86
N PRO A 244 -12.23 18.61 13.10
CA PRO A 244 -13.39 17.75 12.87
C PRO A 244 -13.02 16.49 12.08
N PRO A 245 -13.70 15.34 12.32
CA PRO A 245 -13.33 14.06 11.73
C PRO A 245 -13.67 13.97 10.25
N ASN A 246 -12.65 13.87 9.39
CA ASN A 246 -12.80 13.60 7.96
C ASN A 246 -12.62 12.12 7.63
N TRP A 247 -13.71 11.38 7.36
CA TRP A 247 -13.63 9.97 6.97
C TRP A 247 -13.85 9.76 5.47
N GLY A 248 -13.73 10.80 4.65
CA GLY A 248 -13.97 10.74 3.20
C GLY A 248 -15.44 10.95 2.82
N GLU A 249 -15.73 10.76 1.53
CA GLU A 249 -17.07 10.92 0.96
C GLU A 249 -17.51 9.62 0.26
N PRO A 250 -18.38 8.79 0.88
CA PRO A 250 -18.91 7.59 0.24
C PRO A 250 -19.93 7.87 -0.88
N THR A 251 -20.57 9.05 -0.89
CA THR A 251 -21.53 9.38 -1.96
C THR A 251 -20.78 9.90 -3.18
N HIS A 252 -20.63 9.05 -4.20
CA HIS A 252 -20.02 9.45 -5.46
C HIS A 252 -20.96 10.30 -6.29
N ALA A 253 -20.57 11.55 -6.54
CA ALA A 253 -21.31 12.51 -7.34
C ALA A 253 -20.65 12.73 -8.71
N ALA A 254 -21.42 13.24 -9.66
CA ALA A 254 -20.90 13.73 -10.94
C ALA A 254 -21.22 15.24 -11.04
N PRO A 255 -20.22 16.14 -10.97
CA PRO A 255 -18.78 15.89 -10.88
C PRO A 255 -18.31 15.42 -9.48
N ALA A 256 -17.18 14.69 -9.44
CA ALA A 256 -16.63 14.13 -8.23
C ALA A 256 -16.25 15.21 -7.20
N THR A 257 -16.59 15.00 -5.92
CA THR A 257 -16.18 15.87 -4.83
C THR A 257 -14.72 15.61 -4.42
N ALA A 258 -14.11 16.59 -3.74
CA ALA A 258 -12.70 16.52 -3.37
C ALA A 258 -12.35 15.30 -2.49
N CYS A 259 -13.29 14.81 -1.68
CA CYS A 259 -13.06 13.72 -0.72
C CYS A 259 -13.53 12.34 -1.19
N GLU A 260 -14.11 12.21 -2.39
CA GLU A 260 -14.55 10.90 -2.92
C GLU A 260 -13.41 9.90 -3.05
N SER A 261 -12.20 10.40 -3.27
CA SER A 261 -11.01 9.57 -3.39
C SER A 261 -10.22 9.44 -2.08
N TYR A 262 -10.74 9.93 -0.96
CA TYR A 262 -10.08 9.84 0.33
C TYR A 262 -10.58 8.62 1.10
N PHE A 263 -9.75 7.57 1.18
CA PHE A 263 -10.04 6.30 1.86
C PHE A 263 -9.04 6.09 3.01
N PRO A 264 -9.26 6.71 4.19
CA PRO A 264 -8.33 6.59 5.31
C PRO A 264 -8.34 5.18 5.92
N ILE A 265 -7.23 4.85 6.59
CA ILE A 265 -7.20 3.75 7.58
C ILE A 265 -7.40 4.42 8.94
N ILE A 266 -8.52 4.10 9.59
CA ILE A 266 -8.96 4.66 10.86
C ILE A 266 -8.75 3.62 11.95
N HIS A 267 -8.05 3.99 13.02
CA HIS A 267 -7.78 3.10 14.15
C HIS A 267 -8.24 3.74 15.47
N ALA A 268 -9.14 3.07 16.19
CA ALA A 268 -9.51 3.44 17.54
C ALA A 268 -8.82 2.51 18.55
N LEU A 269 -8.05 3.10 19.47
CA LEU A 269 -7.23 2.40 20.48
C LEU A 269 -8.04 1.76 21.63
N GLY A 270 -9.35 1.60 21.44
CA GLY A 270 -10.29 1.06 22.44
C GLY A 270 -11.72 1.23 21.92
N ASP A 271 -12.65 1.50 22.82
CA ASP A 271 -14.06 1.67 22.46
C ASP A 271 -14.28 2.90 21.57
N LEU A 272 -15.20 2.78 20.61
CA LEU A 272 -15.57 3.86 19.70
C LEU A 272 -17.08 3.98 19.65
N LYS A 273 -17.60 5.22 19.77
CA LYS A 273 -19.01 5.51 19.58
C LYS A 273 -19.22 6.56 18.50
N VAL A 274 -20.06 6.25 17.52
CA VAL A 274 -20.47 7.18 16.45
C VAL A 274 -21.98 7.36 16.50
N THR A 275 -22.45 8.61 16.51
CA THR A 275 -23.89 8.95 16.62
C THR A 275 -24.53 9.40 15.32
N THR A 276 -23.74 9.90 14.38
CA THR A 276 -24.21 10.26 13.04
C THR A 276 -23.03 10.55 12.12
N GLY A 277 -23.25 10.41 10.82
CA GLY A 277 -22.31 10.84 9.80
C GLY A 277 -22.23 9.89 8.61
N ARG A 278 -21.19 10.06 7.82
CA ARG A 278 -20.82 9.14 6.76
C ARG A 278 -19.31 9.08 6.60
N GLY A 279 -18.79 7.97 6.09
CA GLY A 279 -17.36 7.81 5.80
C GLY A 279 -17.08 6.60 4.92
N GLN A 280 -15.81 6.39 4.63
CA GLN A 280 -15.34 5.27 3.83
C GLN A 280 -13.90 4.87 4.20
N GLY A 281 -13.47 3.68 3.78
CA GLY A 281 -12.09 3.20 3.95
C GLY A 281 -11.99 1.95 4.80
N ILE A 282 -11.02 1.91 5.72
CA ILE A 282 -10.80 0.78 6.63
C ILE A 282 -10.93 1.28 8.07
N LEU A 283 -11.83 0.69 8.85
CA LEU A 283 -12.04 1.01 10.25
C LEU A 283 -11.59 -0.15 11.14
N LEU A 284 -10.64 0.11 12.01
CA LEU A 284 -10.08 -0.82 13.00
C LEU A 284 -10.45 -0.33 14.40
N VAL A 285 -11.06 -1.18 15.22
CA VAL A 285 -11.45 -0.84 16.60
C VAL A 285 -10.91 -1.91 17.55
N ASP A 286 -10.07 -1.50 18.50
CA ASP A 286 -9.47 -2.41 19.48
C ASP A 286 -10.46 -2.86 20.58
N GLY A 287 -11.51 -2.07 20.82
CA GLY A 287 -12.57 -2.36 21.79
C GLY A 287 -13.94 -2.57 21.14
N ASP A 288 -14.98 -2.09 21.81
CA ASP A 288 -16.36 -2.15 21.33
C ASP A 288 -16.67 -1.01 20.36
N PHE A 289 -17.38 -1.32 19.27
CA PHE A 289 -17.86 -0.31 18.33
C PHE A 289 -19.37 -0.12 18.46
N THR A 290 -19.79 1.06 18.87
CA THR A 290 -21.20 1.43 18.99
C THR A 290 -21.61 2.46 17.94
N VAL A 291 -22.57 2.10 17.10
CA VAL A 291 -23.23 3.02 16.19
C VAL A 291 -24.63 3.32 16.70
N ALA A 292 -24.89 4.57 17.06
CA ALA A 292 -26.21 5.09 17.34
C ALA A 292 -26.66 5.99 16.18
N GLY A 293 -27.95 6.00 15.84
CA GLY A 293 -28.49 6.93 14.85
C GLY A 293 -28.22 6.56 13.38
N ASN A 294 -28.17 7.59 12.53
CA ASN A 294 -27.97 7.46 11.08
C ASN A 294 -26.49 7.66 10.73
N PHE A 295 -25.81 6.55 10.47
CA PHE A 295 -24.40 6.51 10.09
C PHE A 295 -24.23 5.52 8.94
N THR A 296 -23.51 5.92 7.90
CA THR A 296 -23.16 5.07 6.75
C THR A 296 -21.64 4.96 6.62
N PHE A 297 -21.16 3.77 6.25
CA PHE A 297 -19.73 3.54 6.05
C PHE A 297 -19.49 2.59 4.90
N ASP A 298 -18.72 3.04 3.91
CA ASP A 298 -18.39 2.24 2.73
C ASP A 298 -16.95 1.73 2.87
N GLY A 299 -16.80 0.45 3.23
CA GLY A 299 -15.51 -0.19 3.33
C GLY A 299 -15.45 -1.30 4.37
N ALA A 300 -14.23 -1.66 4.77
CA ALA A 300 -14.00 -2.75 5.72
C ALA A 300 -14.04 -2.25 7.16
N VAL A 301 -14.79 -2.95 8.01
CA VAL A 301 -14.87 -2.67 9.46
C VAL A 301 -14.46 -3.91 10.23
N ILE A 302 -13.44 -3.76 11.10
CA ILE A 302 -12.89 -4.84 11.92
C ILE A 302 -12.90 -4.38 13.37
N VAL A 303 -13.69 -5.07 14.18
CA VAL A 303 -13.90 -4.78 15.60
C VAL A 303 -13.40 -5.97 16.40
N ARG A 304 -12.51 -5.74 17.38
CA ARG A 304 -12.00 -6.82 18.25
C ARG A 304 -12.96 -7.15 19.38
N GLY A 305 -13.72 -6.17 19.86
CA GLY A 305 -14.80 -6.33 20.81
C GLY A 305 -16.16 -6.60 20.14
N GLY A 306 -17.22 -6.09 20.73
CA GLY A 306 -18.58 -6.17 20.23
C GLY A 306 -18.93 -5.05 19.26
N LEU A 307 -19.66 -5.38 18.19
CA LEU A 307 -20.35 -4.40 17.34
C LEU A 307 -21.80 -4.24 17.82
N LYS A 308 -22.18 -3.03 18.20
CA LYS A 308 -23.56 -2.68 18.54
C LYS A 308 -24.08 -1.58 17.63
N MET A 309 -25.06 -1.90 16.81
CA MET A 309 -25.73 -0.93 15.95
C MET A 309 -27.17 -0.73 16.44
N SER A 310 -27.56 0.54 16.65
CA SER A 310 -28.92 0.94 17.06
C SER A 310 -29.37 2.15 16.24
N GLY A 311 -30.65 2.21 15.85
CA GLY A 311 -31.21 3.29 15.03
C GLY A 311 -32.29 2.82 14.05
N THR A 312 -33.07 3.74 13.49
CA THR A 312 -34.28 3.48 12.67
C THR A 312 -34.09 3.65 11.16
N GLY A 313 -32.86 3.79 10.67
CA GLY A 313 -32.57 3.93 9.23
C GLY A 313 -32.22 2.59 8.59
N ASN A 314 -32.58 2.40 7.31
CA ASN A 314 -31.96 1.37 6.47
C ASN A 314 -30.45 1.60 6.51
N LYS A 315 -29.73 0.68 7.14
CA LYS A 315 -28.27 0.69 7.21
C LYS A 315 -27.72 -0.26 6.16
#